data_AF-A0A941VMH3-F1
#
_entry.id   AF-A0A941VMH3-F1
#
_cell.length_a   1.000
_cell.length_b   1.000
_cell.length_c   1.000
_cell.angle_alpha   90.00
_cell.angle_beta   90.00
_cell.angle_gamma   90.00
#
_symmetry.space_group_name_H-M   'P 1'
#
loop_
_entity.id
_entity.type
_entity.pdbx_description
1 polymer ?
#
loop_
_entity_poly.entity_id
_entity_poly.type
_entity_poly.pdbx_seq_one_letter_code
_entity_poly.pdbx_strand_id
1 'polypeptide(L)'
;MGKLFELITEPGEGQGKKPEARLGIRVQLSSFETTCFITQPCQSYHALESEVQAIRHDLENVLKEARKTFESASKRDNLGLKPDMTAGEIWTILSEILDEGDFVEAFNALEQGKRKEVAEHVLTHCNVFSGKAAVFSSRYDDQSALLSV
;
A
#
# COMPACT_ATOMS: atom_id res chain seq x y z
N MET A 1 -22.94 -1.65 13.80
CA MET A 1 -21.75 -2.51 13.72
C MET A 1 -21.73 -3.41 14.94
N GLY A 2 -21.51 -4.71 14.77
CA GLY A 2 -21.26 -5.62 15.90
C GLY A 2 -19.89 -5.35 16.53
N LYS A 3 -19.68 -5.81 17.77
CA LYS A 3 -18.35 -5.79 18.40
C LYS A 3 -17.44 -6.78 17.66
N LEU A 4 -16.45 -6.28 16.95
CA LEU A 4 -15.48 -7.10 16.21
C LEU A 4 -14.44 -7.73 17.16
N PHE A 5 -14.02 -6.96 18.16
CA PHE A 5 -13.00 -7.35 19.13
C PHE A 5 -13.64 -7.86 20.42
N GLU A 6 -13.06 -8.93 20.94
CA GLU A 6 -13.45 -9.59 22.18
C GLU A 6 -12.23 -9.70 23.09
N LEU A 7 -12.41 -9.39 24.38
CA LEU A 7 -11.41 -9.62 25.41
C LEU A 7 -11.63 -11.02 25.97
N ILE A 8 -10.61 -11.87 25.87
CA ILE A 8 -10.60 -13.21 26.42
C ILE A 8 -9.65 -13.22 27.63
N THR A 9 -10.15 -13.69 28.77
CA THR A 9 -9.34 -13.85 29.98
C THR A 9 -9.23 -15.32 30.34
N GLU A 10 -8.00 -15.81 30.45
CA GLU A 10 -7.70 -17.18 30.84
C GLU A 10 -7.06 -17.21 32.24
N PRO A 11 -7.42 -18.17 33.09
CA PRO A 11 -6.71 -18.37 34.35
C PRO A 11 -5.27 -18.80 34.05
N GLY A 12 -4.29 -18.20 34.74
CA GLY A 12 -2.89 -18.59 34.56
C GLY A 12 -2.66 -20.06 34.92
N GLU A 13 -1.91 -20.81 34.11
CA GLU A 13 -1.64 -22.23 34.34
C GLU A 13 -0.73 -22.46 35.56
N GLY A 14 -1.32 -22.78 36.72
CA GLY A 14 -0.63 -23.22 37.94
C GLY A 14 -1.05 -22.48 39.22
N GLN A 15 -0.74 -23.06 40.38
CA GLN A 15 -1.02 -22.42 41.68
C GLN A 15 -0.25 -21.09 41.80
N GLY A 16 -0.99 -19.98 41.90
CA GLY A 16 -0.43 -18.64 42.14
C GLY A 16 -0.08 -17.82 40.88
N LYS A 17 -0.39 -18.29 39.67
CA LYS A 17 -0.18 -17.49 38.45
C LYS A 17 -1.26 -16.43 38.26
N LYS A 18 -0.85 -15.28 37.74
CA LYS A 18 -1.75 -14.16 37.41
C LYS A 18 -2.64 -14.54 36.22
N PRO A 19 -3.88 -14.01 36.14
CA PRO A 19 -4.73 -14.19 34.97
C PRO A 19 -4.07 -13.58 33.73
N GLU A 20 -4.28 -14.21 32.59
CA GLU A 20 -3.79 -13.75 31.29
C GLU A 20 -4.95 -13.20 30.48
N ALA A 21 -4.72 -12.08 29.79
CA ALA A 21 -5.70 -11.45 28.91
C ALA A 21 -5.19 -11.48 27.46
N ARG A 22 -6.10 -11.70 26.51
CA ARG A 22 -5.84 -11.68 25.07
C ARG A 22 -6.94 -10.92 24.36
N LEU A 23 -6.59 -10.18 23.32
CA LEU A 23 -7.56 -9.64 22.38
C LEU A 23 -7.76 -10.66 21.25
N GLY A 24 -9.02 -10.90 20.89
CA GLY A 24 -9.36 -11.77 19.79
C GLY A 24 -10.47 -11.20 18.92
N ILE A 25 -10.64 -11.80 17.75
CA ILE A 25 -11.78 -11.60 16.88
C ILE A 25 -12.52 -12.91 16.72
N ARG A 26 -13.85 -12.83 16.72
CA ARG A 26 -14.72 -13.97 16.51
C ARG A 26 -14.89 -14.20 15.02
N VAL A 27 -14.55 -15.40 14.57
CA VAL A 27 -14.61 -15.80 13.18
C VAL A 27 -15.65 -16.91 13.05
N GLN A 28 -16.69 -16.65 12.27
CA GLN A 28 -17.72 -17.63 11.94
C GLN A 28 -17.50 -18.12 10.50
N LEU A 29 -17.19 -19.41 10.35
CA LEU A 29 -17.00 -20.09 9.08
C LEU A 29 -18.07 -21.17 8.93
N SER A 30 -19.14 -20.85 8.18
CA SER A 30 -20.30 -21.74 7.98
C SER A 30 -20.90 -22.23 9.31
N SER A 31 -20.60 -23.46 9.72
CA SER A 31 -21.06 -24.10 10.96
C SER A 31 -20.04 -24.05 12.10
N PHE A 32 -18.87 -23.43 11.91
CA PHE A 32 -17.80 -23.37 12.89
C PHE A 32 -17.60 -21.94 13.39
N GLU A 33 -17.61 -21.76 14.71
CA GLU A 33 -17.30 -20.49 15.36
C GLU A 33 -15.99 -20.68 16.13
N THR A 34 -15.03 -19.81 15.88
CA THR A 34 -13.73 -19.81 16.57
C THR A 34 -13.29 -18.40 16.90
N THR A 35 -12.41 -18.29 17.89
CA THR A 35 -11.77 -17.03 18.26
C THR A 35 -10.34 -17.05 17.73
N CYS A 36 -10.02 -16.07 16.88
CA CYS A 36 -8.66 -15.83 16.44
C CYS A 36 -8.02 -14.78 17.37
N PHE A 37 -6.98 -15.16 18.10
CA PHE A 37 -6.24 -14.23 18.95
C PHE A 37 -5.34 -13.34 18.09
N ILE A 38 -5.38 -12.03 18.35
CA ILE A 38 -4.61 -11.02 17.62
C ILE A 38 -3.51 -10.38 18.49
N THR A 39 -3.45 -10.74 19.78
CA THR A 39 -2.35 -10.35 20.68
C THR A 39 -1.77 -11.58 21.34
N GLN A 40 -0.54 -11.43 21.84
CA GLN A 40 0.05 -12.43 22.74
C GLN A 40 -0.67 -12.46 24.10
N PRO A 41 -0.50 -13.52 24.90
CA PRO A 41 -1.00 -13.59 26.27
C PRO A 41 -0.39 -12.48 27.14
N CYS A 42 -1.22 -11.63 27.74
CA CYS A 42 -0.79 -10.50 28.55
C CYS A 42 -1.08 -10.72 30.04
N GLN A 43 -0.04 -10.70 30.87
CA GLN A 43 -0.14 -10.88 32.33
C GLN A 43 -0.37 -9.58 33.10
N SER A 44 -0.53 -8.45 32.39
CA SER A 44 -0.80 -7.14 32.99
C SER A 44 -1.58 -6.25 32.04
N TYR A 45 -2.29 -5.26 32.60
CA TYR A 45 -2.96 -4.23 31.82
C TYR A 45 -1.99 -3.47 30.90
N HIS A 46 -0.81 -3.09 31.41
CA HIS A 46 0.19 -2.37 30.62
C HIS A 46 0.68 -3.18 29.40
N ALA A 47 0.86 -4.49 29.55
CA ALA A 47 1.22 -5.36 28.42
C ALA A 47 0.11 -5.38 27.36
N LEU A 48 -1.15 -5.53 27.79
CA LEU A 48 -2.29 -5.52 26.87
C LEU A 48 -2.46 -4.16 26.19
N GLU A 49 -2.29 -3.07 26.93
CA GLU A 49 -2.34 -1.70 26.40
C GLU A 49 -1.28 -1.49 25.33
N SER A 50 -0.05 -1.96 25.56
CA SER A 50 1.02 -1.89 24.56
C SER A 50 0.67 -2.62 23.27
N GLU A 51 0.14 -3.85 23.36
CA GLU A 51 -0.30 -4.64 22.19
C GLU A 51 -1.44 -3.93 21.43
N VAL A 52 -2.42 -3.38 22.15
CA VAL A 52 -3.53 -2.63 21.55
C VAL A 52 -3.02 -1.37 20.83
N GLN A 53 -2.06 -0.65 21.41
CA GLN A 53 -1.47 0.53 20.76
C GLN A 53 -0.70 0.17 19.50
N ALA A 54 0.02 -0.96 19.50
CA ALA A 54 0.68 -1.47 18.29
C ALA A 54 -0.33 -1.75 17.17
N ILE A 55 -1.44 -2.45 17.47
CA ILE A 55 -2.51 -2.72 16.50
C ILE A 55 -3.11 -1.41 15.96
N ARG A 56 -3.34 -0.41 16.81
CA ARG A 56 -3.84 0.90 16.37
C ARG A 56 -2.87 1.58 15.41
N HIS A 57 -1.59 1.54 15.71
CA HIS A 57 -0.55 2.11 14.85
C HIS A 57 -0.50 1.41 13.48
N ASP A 58 -0.62 0.08 13.46
CA ASP A 58 -0.67 -0.69 12.22
C ASP A 58 -1.90 -0.33 11.38
N LEU A 59 -3.06 -0.17 12.00
CA LEU A 59 -4.28 0.29 11.32
C LEU A 59 -4.11 1.69 10.72
N GLU A 60 -3.45 2.62 11.43
CA GLU A 60 -3.12 3.93 10.89
C GLU A 60 -2.19 3.85 9.67
N ASN A 61 -1.23 2.93 9.69
CA ASN A 61 -0.34 2.70 8.54
C ASN A 61 -1.09 2.12 7.34
N VAL A 62 -2.00 1.17 7.55
CA VAL A 62 -2.90 0.67 6.50
C VAL A 62 -3.73 1.80 5.89
N LEU A 63 -4.24 2.74 6.69
CA LEU A 63 -4.96 3.90 6.18
C LEU A 63 -4.08 4.82 5.33
N LYS A 64 -2.81 5.03 5.73
CA LYS A 64 -1.85 5.81 4.92
C LYS A 64 -1.56 5.13 3.60
N GLU A 65 -1.42 3.80 3.58
CA GLU A 65 -1.22 3.03 2.35
C GLU A 65 -2.44 3.10 1.45
N ALA A 66 -3.64 2.89 2.01
CA ALA A 66 -4.90 3.02 1.26
C ALA A 66 -5.04 4.43 0.66
N ARG A 67 -4.69 5.47 1.42
CA ARG A 67 -4.69 6.85 0.93
C ARG A 67 -3.81 7.02 -0.30
N LYS A 68 -2.57 6.49 -0.28
CA LYS A 68 -1.70 6.50 -1.46
C LYS A 68 -2.37 5.81 -2.65
N THR A 69 -2.97 4.64 -2.45
CA THR A 69 -3.67 3.91 -3.52
C THR A 69 -4.79 4.73 -4.15
N PHE A 70 -5.64 5.35 -3.32
CA PHE A 70 -6.75 6.18 -3.81
C PHE A 70 -6.29 7.50 -4.42
N GLU A 71 -5.26 8.14 -3.87
CA GLU A 71 -4.70 9.38 -4.42
C GLU A 71 -3.99 9.12 -5.77
N SER A 72 -3.23 8.04 -5.89
CA SER A 72 -2.63 7.60 -7.17
C SER A 72 -3.69 7.23 -8.22
N ALA A 73 -4.86 6.74 -7.81
CA ALA A 73 -5.99 6.53 -8.72
C ALA A 73 -6.61 7.86 -9.16
N SER A 74 -6.78 8.82 -8.24
CA SER A 74 -7.32 10.15 -8.57
C SER A 74 -6.38 11.01 -9.44
N LYS A 75 -5.05 10.88 -9.30
CA LYS A 75 -4.08 11.52 -10.19
C LYS A 75 -4.16 10.96 -11.63
N ARG A 76 -4.43 9.66 -11.80
CA ARG A 76 -4.67 9.06 -13.12
C ARG A 76 -5.94 9.60 -13.79
N ASP A 77 -7.03 9.73 -13.03
CA ASP A 77 -8.28 10.33 -13.51
C ASP A 77 -8.11 11.80 -13.91
N ASN A 78 -7.36 12.58 -13.12
CA ASN A 78 -7.08 13.99 -13.43
C ASN A 78 -6.20 14.18 -14.67
N LEU A 79 -5.34 13.21 -15.00
CA LEU A 79 -4.52 13.22 -16.21
C LEU A 79 -5.27 12.68 -17.44
N GLY A 80 -6.52 12.23 -17.29
CA GLY A 80 -7.32 11.70 -18.40
C GLY A 80 -6.79 10.39 -18.98
N LEU A 81 -5.96 9.66 -18.24
CA LEU A 81 -5.34 8.41 -18.69
C LEU A 81 -6.37 7.29 -18.70
N LYS A 82 -6.71 6.78 -19.89
CA LYS A 82 -7.62 5.66 -20.05
C LYS A 82 -6.88 4.33 -20.23
N PRO A 83 -7.45 3.19 -19.81
CA PRO A 83 -6.79 1.88 -19.90
C PRO A 83 -6.43 1.45 -21.33
N ASP A 84 -7.17 1.93 -22.32
CA ASP A 84 -7.06 1.59 -23.74
C ASP A 84 -6.05 2.46 -24.52
N MET A 85 -5.44 3.46 -23.88
CA MET A 85 -4.46 4.34 -24.52
C MET A 85 -3.17 3.59 -24.89
N THR A 86 -2.61 4.00 -26.02
CA THR A 86 -1.31 3.53 -26.50
C THR A 86 -0.17 4.13 -25.70
N ALA A 87 1.00 3.49 -25.73
CA ALA A 87 2.20 3.96 -25.05
C ALA A 87 2.60 5.39 -25.43
N GLY A 88 2.45 5.75 -26.72
CA GLY A 88 2.75 7.10 -27.21
C GLY A 88 1.78 8.16 -26.68
N GLU A 89 0.49 7.87 -26.63
CA GLU A 89 -0.51 8.80 -26.10
C GLU A 89 -0.33 9.03 -24.59
N ILE A 90 -0.02 7.96 -23.85
CA ILE A 90 0.32 8.06 -22.42
C ILE A 90 1.58 8.91 -22.24
N TRP A 91 2.61 8.68 -23.06
CA TRP A 91 3.84 9.48 -23.02
C TRP A 91 3.60 10.95 -23.31
N THR A 92 2.76 11.29 -24.30
CA THR A 92 2.41 12.68 -24.60
C THR A 92 1.87 13.38 -23.35
N ILE A 93 0.91 12.79 -22.66
CA ILE A 93 0.33 13.35 -21.43
C ILE A 93 1.39 13.47 -20.32
N LEU A 94 2.18 12.43 -20.10
CA LEU A 94 3.21 12.45 -19.05
C LEU A 94 4.31 13.49 -19.31
N SER A 95 4.67 13.69 -20.59
CA SER A 95 5.72 14.63 -20.98
C SER A 95 5.35 16.11 -20.79
N GLU A 96 4.05 16.41 -20.68
CA GLU A 96 3.52 17.75 -20.41
C GLU A 96 3.53 18.11 -18.92
N ILE A 97 3.75 17.14 -18.02
CA ILE A 97 3.85 17.39 -16.58
C ILE A 97 5.13 18.17 -16.30
N LEU A 98 4.97 19.43 -15.87
CA LEU A 98 6.11 20.33 -15.62
C LEU A 98 6.93 19.88 -14.40
N ASP A 99 6.27 19.56 -13.30
CA ASP A 99 6.93 19.11 -12.08
C ASP A 99 7.54 17.71 -12.26
N GLU A 100 8.76 17.53 -11.78
CA GLU A 100 9.49 16.27 -11.93
C GLU A 100 9.00 15.20 -10.95
N GLY A 101 8.63 15.59 -9.73
CA GLY A 101 8.06 14.68 -8.74
C GLY A 101 6.68 14.16 -9.19
N ASP A 102 5.81 15.05 -9.66
CA ASP A 102 4.50 14.64 -10.19
C ASP A 102 4.63 13.75 -11.43
N PHE A 103 5.63 13.97 -12.29
CA PHE A 103 5.94 13.09 -13.41
C PHE A 103 6.34 11.69 -12.95
N VAL A 104 7.27 11.61 -11.98
CA VAL A 104 7.74 10.33 -11.41
C VAL A 104 6.58 9.58 -10.76
N GLU A 105 5.76 10.26 -9.97
CA GLU A 105 4.59 9.66 -9.34
C GLU A 105 3.54 9.20 -10.36
N ALA A 106 3.25 10.01 -11.37
CA ALA A 106 2.27 9.68 -12.40
C ALA A 106 2.70 8.47 -13.24
N PHE A 107 3.98 8.39 -13.63
CA PHE A 107 4.52 7.23 -14.34
C PHE A 107 4.49 5.99 -13.45
N ASN A 108 4.96 6.07 -12.20
CA ASN A 108 5.02 4.93 -11.28
C ASN A 108 3.63 4.41 -10.87
N ALA A 109 2.59 5.25 -10.96
CA ALA A 109 1.19 4.86 -10.73
C ALA A 109 0.58 4.03 -11.87
N LEU A 110 1.20 3.97 -13.05
CA LEU A 110 0.77 3.10 -14.13
C LEU A 110 0.95 1.62 -13.77
N GLU A 111 0.08 0.77 -14.32
CA GLU A 111 0.24 -0.68 -14.21
C GLU A 111 1.57 -1.12 -14.84
N GLN A 112 2.19 -2.14 -14.26
CA GLN A 112 3.55 -2.55 -14.64
C GLN A 112 3.69 -2.85 -16.14
N GLY A 113 2.70 -3.50 -16.76
CA GLY A 113 2.71 -3.75 -18.21
C GLY A 113 2.76 -2.46 -19.02
N LYS A 114 1.92 -1.47 -18.66
CA LYS A 114 1.90 -0.16 -19.31
C LYS A 114 3.17 0.64 -19.08
N ARG A 115 3.79 0.55 -17.89
CA ARG A 115 5.11 1.17 -17.63
C ARG A 115 6.17 0.67 -18.60
N LYS A 116 6.21 -0.64 -18.86
CA LYS A 116 7.15 -1.24 -19.81
C LYS A 116 6.87 -0.81 -21.25
N GLU A 117 5.61 -0.80 -21.67
CA GLU A 117 5.22 -0.33 -23.01
C GLU A 117 5.63 1.14 -23.24
N VAL A 118 5.39 2.01 -22.25
CA VAL A 118 5.78 3.42 -22.31
C VAL A 118 7.30 3.56 -22.27
N ALA A 119 8.01 2.81 -21.42
CA ALA A 119 9.46 2.82 -21.36
C ALA A 119 10.09 2.45 -22.71
N GLU A 120 9.62 1.37 -23.32
CA GLU A 120 10.05 0.96 -24.67
C GLU A 120 9.82 2.08 -25.67
N HIS A 121 8.62 2.69 -25.68
CA HIS A 121 8.32 3.81 -26.57
C HIS A 121 9.28 4.99 -26.37
N VAL A 122 9.58 5.38 -25.13
CA VAL A 122 10.50 6.49 -24.84
C VAL A 122 11.91 6.17 -25.32
N LEU A 123 12.42 4.97 -25.02
CA LEU A 123 13.79 4.58 -25.34
C LEU A 123 14.02 4.37 -26.84
N THR A 124 12.96 4.03 -27.60
CA THR A 124 13.06 3.72 -29.02
C THR A 124 12.57 4.84 -29.94
N HIS A 125 11.58 5.64 -29.52
CA HIS A 125 10.93 6.64 -30.38
C HIS A 125 11.15 8.09 -29.93
N CYS A 126 11.63 8.34 -28.70
CA CYS A 126 11.85 9.69 -28.19
C CYS A 126 13.33 10.07 -28.14
N ASN A 127 13.61 11.37 -28.19
CA ASN A 127 14.98 11.87 -28.02
C ASN A 127 15.39 11.87 -26.54
N VAL A 128 15.98 10.78 -26.08
CA VAL A 128 16.46 10.58 -24.70
C VAL A 128 17.57 11.54 -24.26
N PHE A 129 18.10 12.39 -25.14
CA PHE A 129 19.12 13.38 -24.79
C PHE A 129 18.55 14.76 -24.47
N SER A 130 17.23 14.95 -24.54
CA SER A 130 16.60 16.24 -24.27
C SER A 130 15.19 16.13 -23.66
N GLY A 131 14.78 17.18 -22.94
CA GLY A 131 13.44 17.28 -22.36
C GLY A 131 13.14 16.19 -21.32
N LYS A 132 11.86 15.84 -21.18
CA LYS A 132 11.42 14.80 -20.22
C LYS A 132 11.94 13.41 -20.53
N ALA A 133 12.27 13.10 -21.79
CA ALA A 133 12.87 11.81 -22.15
C ALA A 133 14.27 11.63 -21.55
N ALA A 134 15.04 12.72 -21.38
CA ALA A 134 16.33 12.67 -20.69
C ALA A 134 16.19 12.44 -19.19
N VAL A 135 15.21 13.08 -18.57
CA VAL A 135 14.86 12.85 -17.16
C VAL A 135 14.38 11.42 -16.93
N PHE A 136 13.57 10.89 -17.84
CA PHE A 136 13.13 9.51 -17.82
C PHE A 136 14.34 8.57 -17.90
N SER A 137 15.20 8.74 -18.90
CA SER A 137 16.35 7.86 -19.14
C SER A 137 17.37 7.85 -18.00
N SER A 138 17.49 8.94 -17.23
CA SER A 138 18.43 8.99 -16.10
C SER A 138 17.89 8.34 -14.82
N ARG A 139 16.57 8.23 -14.69
CA ARG A 139 15.88 7.74 -13.48
C ARG A 139 15.28 6.35 -13.64
N TYR A 140 15.08 5.87 -14.87
CA TYR A 140 14.43 4.60 -15.13
C TYR A 140 15.30 3.42 -14.75
N ASP A 141 14.75 2.54 -13.91
CA ASP A 141 15.34 1.27 -13.52
C ASP A 141 14.68 0.12 -14.29
N ASP A 142 15.46 -0.54 -15.14
CA ASP A 142 14.97 -1.59 -16.03
C ASP A 142 14.50 -2.85 -15.29
N GLN A 143 15.03 -3.12 -14.10
CA GLN A 143 14.65 -4.30 -13.30
C GLN A 143 13.26 -4.14 -12.67
N SER A 144 13.00 -2.98 -12.05
CA SER A 144 11.74 -2.67 -11.36
C SER A 144 10.68 -2.00 -12.25
N ALA A 145 11.10 -1.52 -13.43
CA ALA A 145 10.31 -0.68 -14.33
C ALA A 145 9.76 0.59 -13.67
N LEU A 146 10.49 1.15 -12.71
CA LEU A 146 10.13 2.36 -11.96
C LEU A 146 11.11 3.49 -12.26
N LEU A 147 10.66 4.73 -12.03
CA LEU A 147 11.53 5.89 -11.94
C LEU A 147 11.97 6.11 -10.49
N SER A 148 13.27 6.36 -10.29
CA SER A 148 13.81 6.78 -8.99
C SER A 148 13.32 8.17 -8.60
N VAL A 149 13.10 8.36 -7.28
CA VAL A 149 12.66 9.62 -6.65
C VAL A 149 13.85 10.50 -6.35
#